data_AF-D3Q0V0-F1
#
_entry.id   AF-D3Q0V0-F1
#
_cell.length_a   1.000
_cell.length_b   1.000
_cell.length_c   1.000
_cell.angle_alpha   90.00
_cell.angle_beta   90.00
_cell.angle_gamma   90.00
#
_symmetry.space_group_name_H-M   'P 1'
#
loop_
_entity.id
_entity.type
_entity.pdbx_description
1 polymer ?
#
loop_
_entity_poly.entity_id
_entity_poly.type
_entity_poly.pdbx_seq_one_letter_code
_entity_poly.pdbx_strand_id
1 'polypeptide(L)'
;METWETTDKIYAALDRFEDAIDGWQRPAAYGILRSDGCEIEPVRVNLNEHYLPAVILATVCGHSSGTKSYDFDDVMLDRAIELLAPAGACPDFDHPNLAALRRVREHGSPSDLIGVVFVDDLDVVPADDYIRHTIGAALDGRCENPDGTTTLWRPTGPQELALVEQSGWRAWPPRLADQPIFYPVLNENYAVRIAREWNVPASGSGFVTKFHIDTPYARTLPTQRAGGNNERELWVPAERLTEFNEHIVGTIEVTHRFS
;
A
#
# COMPACT_ATOMS: atom_id res chain seq x y z
N MET A 1 -17.92 1.75 -27.40
CA MET A 1 -16.74 1.34 -26.62
C MET A 1 -17.25 0.75 -25.33
N GLU A 2 -16.70 -0.37 -24.86
CA GLU A 2 -17.10 -1.01 -23.60
C GLU A 2 -16.80 -0.05 -22.42
N THR A 3 -17.71 0.07 -21.46
CA THR A 3 -17.54 0.88 -20.23
C THR A 3 -17.85 0.03 -19.00
N TRP A 4 -17.03 0.15 -17.96
CA TRP A 4 -17.19 -0.59 -16.70
C TRP A 4 -17.72 0.36 -15.64
N GLU A 5 -19.03 0.61 -15.67
CA GLU A 5 -19.69 1.61 -14.83
C GLU A 5 -19.96 1.14 -13.38
N THR A 6 -19.81 -0.16 -13.11
CA THR A 6 -20.11 -0.78 -11.81
C THR A 6 -18.95 -1.62 -11.33
N THR A 7 -18.86 -1.79 -10.01
CA THR A 7 -17.90 -2.69 -9.35
C THR A 7 -17.90 -4.10 -9.94
N ASP A 8 -19.09 -4.68 -10.18
CA ASP A 8 -19.20 -6.01 -10.79
C ASP A 8 -18.58 -6.08 -12.20
N LYS A 9 -18.69 -5.01 -12.98
CA LYS A 9 -18.06 -4.94 -14.32
C LYS A 9 -16.55 -4.82 -14.22
N ILE A 10 -16.02 -4.13 -13.20
CA ILE A 10 -14.58 -4.06 -12.91
C ILE A 10 -14.04 -5.45 -12.58
N TYR A 11 -14.71 -6.19 -11.70
CA TYR A 11 -14.30 -7.55 -11.35
C TYR A 11 -14.42 -8.51 -12.52
N ALA A 12 -15.52 -8.46 -13.30
CA ALA A 12 -15.64 -9.29 -14.50
C ALA A 12 -14.56 -8.98 -15.54
N ALA A 13 -14.13 -7.72 -15.66
CA ALA A 13 -13.02 -7.34 -16.53
C ALA A 13 -11.69 -7.88 -15.99
N LEU A 14 -11.43 -7.75 -14.69
CA LEU A 14 -10.26 -8.33 -14.02
C LEU A 14 -10.17 -9.83 -14.31
N ASP A 15 -11.21 -10.59 -13.99
CA ASP A 15 -11.26 -12.05 -14.20
C ASP A 15 -10.96 -12.40 -15.67
N ARG A 16 -11.58 -11.69 -16.62
CA ARG A 16 -11.34 -11.90 -18.06
C ARG A 16 -9.88 -11.68 -18.47
N PHE A 17 -9.20 -10.67 -17.93
CA PHE A 17 -7.79 -10.42 -18.23
C PHE A 17 -6.88 -11.43 -17.55
N GLU A 18 -7.19 -11.83 -16.31
CA GLU A 18 -6.41 -12.85 -15.59
C GLU A 18 -6.50 -14.20 -16.29
N ASP A 19 -7.69 -14.62 -16.72
CA ASP A 19 -7.92 -15.86 -17.46
C ASP A 19 -7.26 -15.88 -18.85
N ALA A 20 -6.95 -14.70 -19.41
CA ALA A 20 -6.34 -14.58 -20.73
C ALA A 20 -4.81 -14.79 -20.71
N ILE A 21 -4.17 -14.70 -19.54
CA ILE A 21 -2.72 -14.88 -19.39
C ILE A 21 -2.46 -16.26 -18.78
N ASP A 22 -1.93 -17.17 -19.60
CA ASP A 22 -1.55 -18.50 -19.12
C ASP A 22 -0.46 -18.41 -18.05
N GLY A 23 -0.72 -19.06 -16.90
CA GLY A 23 0.17 -19.02 -15.74
C GLY A 23 0.21 -17.67 -15.00
N TRP A 24 -0.81 -16.83 -15.12
CA TRP A 24 -0.92 -15.59 -14.37
C TRP A 24 -0.81 -15.83 -12.86
N GLN A 25 0.07 -15.06 -12.22
CA GLN A 25 0.14 -14.95 -10.76
C GLN A 25 0.07 -13.47 -10.40
N ARG A 26 -0.81 -13.14 -9.44
CA ARG A 26 -0.86 -11.79 -8.90
C ARG A 26 0.47 -11.47 -8.21
N PRO A 27 1.16 -10.38 -8.58
CA PRO A 27 2.41 -9.99 -7.94
C PRO A 27 2.14 -9.46 -6.53
N ALA A 28 3.11 -9.59 -5.63
CA ALA A 28 3.07 -8.92 -4.32
C ALA A 28 3.11 -7.40 -4.48
N ALA A 29 3.94 -6.89 -5.41
CA ALA A 29 3.98 -5.49 -5.77
C ALA A 29 4.20 -5.29 -7.27
N TYR A 30 3.69 -4.19 -7.81
CA TYR A 30 4.01 -3.76 -9.16
C TYR A 30 4.08 -2.24 -9.24
N GLY A 31 4.84 -1.74 -10.21
CA GLY A 31 5.13 -0.31 -10.31
C GLY A 31 5.31 0.18 -11.73
N ILE A 32 5.01 1.46 -11.91
CA ILE A 32 5.40 2.26 -13.07
C ILE A 32 6.46 3.24 -12.59
N LEU A 33 7.61 3.23 -13.25
CA LEU A 33 8.77 4.04 -12.92
C LEU A 33 9.16 4.85 -14.15
N ARG A 34 9.74 6.01 -13.90
CA ARG A 34 10.30 6.88 -14.92
C ARG A 34 11.77 7.11 -14.62
N SER A 35 12.59 7.17 -15.64
CA SER A 35 13.99 7.55 -15.52
C SER A 35 14.38 8.57 -16.58
N ASP A 36 15.16 9.56 -16.19
CA ASP A 36 15.80 10.50 -17.11
C ASP A 36 17.19 10.00 -17.59
N GLY A 37 17.53 8.75 -17.29
CA GLY A 37 18.83 8.13 -17.54
C GLY A 37 19.84 8.31 -16.40
N CYS A 38 19.55 9.13 -15.39
CA CYS A 38 20.38 9.33 -14.20
C CYS A 38 19.65 8.94 -12.92
N GLU A 39 18.40 9.37 -12.76
CA GLU A 39 17.56 9.11 -11.60
C GLU A 39 16.39 8.20 -11.99
N ILE A 40 15.95 7.34 -11.06
CA ILE A 40 14.76 6.50 -11.22
C ILE A 40 13.72 6.97 -10.20
N GLU A 41 12.62 7.49 -10.71
CA GLU A 41 11.48 7.98 -9.94
C GLU A 41 10.31 6.98 -10.04
N PRO A 42 9.89 6.37 -8.92
CA PRO A 42 8.64 5.63 -8.87
C PRO A 42 7.44 6.58 -9.09
N VAL A 43 6.72 6.41 -10.19
CA VAL A 43 5.54 7.23 -10.50
C VAL A 43 4.34 6.73 -9.69
N ARG A 44 4.13 5.41 -9.69
CA ARG A 44 3.10 4.73 -8.91
C ARG A 44 3.56 3.31 -8.62
N VAL A 45 3.48 2.93 -7.35
CA VAL A 45 3.74 1.56 -6.90
C VAL A 45 2.55 1.12 -6.07
N ASN A 46 2.16 -0.15 -6.25
CA ASN A 46 1.05 -0.77 -5.55
C ASN A 46 1.57 -2.03 -4.85
N LEU A 47 1.08 -2.28 -3.65
CA LEU A 47 1.45 -3.41 -2.80
C LEU A 47 0.16 -4.15 -2.44
N ASN A 48 0.00 -5.39 -2.92
CA ASN A 48 -1.19 -6.24 -2.68
C ASN A 48 -2.56 -5.59 -2.99
N GLU A 49 -2.60 -4.62 -3.91
CA GLU A 49 -3.80 -3.88 -4.28
C GLU A 49 -3.85 -3.54 -5.78
N HIS A 50 -5.01 -3.12 -6.27
CA HIS A 50 -5.22 -2.66 -7.65
C HIS A 50 -4.80 -3.66 -8.75
N TYR A 51 -5.26 -4.91 -8.68
CA TYR A 51 -4.86 -5.95 -9.64
C TYR A 51 -5.33 -5.75 -11.09
N LEU A 52 -6.40 -4.99 -11.34
CA LEU A 52 -6.87 -4.73 -12.72
C LEU A 52 -5.82 -3.98 -13.56
N PRO A 53 -5.25 -2.84 -13.10
CA PRO A 53 -4.10 -2.26 -13.77
C PRO A 53 -2.89 -3.21 -13.87
N ALA A 54 -2.62 -4.04 -12.85
CA ALA A 54 -1.51 -4.99 -12.89
C ALA A 54 -1.63 -5.97 -14.06
N VAL A 55 -2.79 -6.61 -14.22
CA VAL A 55 -3.01 -7.60 -15.29
C VAL A 55 -3.08 -6.94 -16.68
N ILE A 56 -3.56 -5.70 -16.77
CA ILE A 56 -3.53 -4.94 -18.04
C ILE A 56 -2.09 -4.61 -18.45
N LEU A 57 -1.26 -4.16 -17.51
CA LEU A 57 0.16 -3.93 -17.77
C LEU A 57 0.86 -5.25 -18.15
N ALA A 58 0.52 -6.35 -17.46
CA ALA A 58 1.07 -7.66 -17.77
C ALA A 58 0.68 -8.15 -19.17
N THR A 59 -0.56 -7.92 -19.58
CA THR A 59 -1.06 -8.19 -20.94
C THR A 59 -0.22 -7.45 -21.99
N VAL A 60 0.14 -6.20 -21.72
CA VAL A 60 0.92 -5.36 -22.65
C VAL A 60 2.39 -5.80 -22.70
N CYS A 61 2.98 -6.11 -21.55
CA CYS A 61 4.38 -6.54 -21.44
C CYS A 61 4.63 -8.02 -21.79
N GLY A 62 3.57 -8.83 -21.90
CA GLY A 62 3.69 -10.29 -22.00
C GLY A 62 4.21 -10.95 -20.72
N HIS A 63 3.84 -10.41 -19.56
CA HIS A 63 4.19 -10.96 -18.25
C HIS A 63 3.12 -11.94 -17.75
N SER A 64 3.53 -12.99 -17.06
CA SER A 64 2.64 -13.96 -16.41
C SER A 64 2.92 -14.13 -14.92
N SER A 65 4.18 -14.33 -14.55
CA SER A 65 4.64 -14.48 -13.17
C SER A 65 6.12 -14.16 -13.03
N GLY A 66 6.60 -14.04 -11.80
CA GLY A 66 7.99 -13.78 -11.43
C GLY A 66 8.29 -12.30 -11.17
N THR A 67 9.39 -12.06 -10.45
CA THR A 67 9.93 -10.69 -10.34
C THR A 67 10.67 -10.29 -11.60
N LYS A 68 10.23 -9.23 -12.29
CA LYS A 68 10.83 -8.75 -13.54
C LYS A 68 10.51 -7.29 -13.86
N SER A 69 11.46 -6.59 -14.48
CA SER A 69 11.31 -5.27 -15.09
C SER A 69 11.15 -5.36 -16.62
N TYR A 70 10.44 -4.39 -17.20
CA TYR A 70 10.19 -4.27 -18.63
C TYR A 70 10.37 -2.81 -19.07
N ASP A 71 11.08 -2.60 -20.17
CA ASP A 71 11.05 -1.34 -20.90
C ASP A 71 9.66 -1.13 -21.48
N PHE A 72 9.11 0.08 -21.31
CA PHE A 72 7.73 0.37 -21.64
C PHE A 72 7.66 1.58 -22.56
N ASP A 73 7.54 1.35 -23.86
CA ASP A 73 7.51 2.45 -24.83
C ASP A 73 6.15 3.17 -24.89
N ASP A 74 6.11 4.26 -25.64
CA ASP A 74 4.90 5.07 -25.83
C ASP A 74 3.73 4.27 -26.43
N VAL A 75 4.00 3.27 -27.27
CA VAL A 75 2.96 2.45 -27.91
C VAL A 75 2.33 1.51 -26.88
N MET A 76 3.16 0.89 -26.04
CA MET A 76 2.73 0.09 -24.90
C MET A 76 1.95 0.94 -23.89
N LEU A 77 2.42 2.15 -23.61
CA LEU A 77 1.74 3.10 -22.72
C LEU A 77 0.35 3.49 -23.23
N ASP A 78 0.25 3.90 -24.50
CA ASP A 78 -1.04 4.22 -25.12
C ASP A 78 -1.99 3.02 -25.10
N ARG A 79 -1.47 1.81 -25.34
CA ARG A 79 -2.25 0.58 -25.27
C ARG A 79 -2.76 0.27 -23.86
N ALA A 80 -1.93 0.44 -22.83
CA ALA A 80 -2.34 0.22 -21.44
C ALA A 80 -3.42 1.23 -21.01
N ILE A 81 -3.27 2.50 -21.41
CA ILE A 81 -4.28 3.54 -21.16
C ILE A 81 -5.60 3.19 -21.84
N GLU A 82 -5.57 2.75 -23.10
CA GLU A 82 -6.77 2.34 -23.85
C GLU A 82 -7.49 1.18 -23.16
N LEU A 83 -6.76 0.14 -22.75
CA LEU A 83 -7.31 -1.04 -22.09
C LEU A 83 -7.90 -0.72 -20.71
N LEU A 84 -7.30 0.21 -19.97
CA LEU A 84 -7.75 0.58 -18.61
C LEU A 84 -8.79 1.71 -18.61
N ALA A 85 -8.91 2.50 -19.68
CA ALA A 85 -9.83 3.62 -19.79
C ALA A 85 -11.31 3.29 -19.45
N PRO A 86 -11.87 2.11 -19.81
CA PRO A 86 -13.23 1.73 -19.44
C PRO A 86 -13.50 1.73 -17.93
N ALA A 87 -12.47 1.53 -17.10
CA ALA A 87 -12.58 1.53 -15.64
C ALA A 87 -12.95 2.91 -15.09
N GLY A 88 -12.52 3.99 -15.74
CA GLY A 88 -12.79 5.36 -15.32
C GLY A 88 -14.27 5.77 -15.36
N ALA A 89 -15.15 4.90 -15.86
CA ALA A 89 -16.60 5.08 -15.80
C ALA A 89 -17.22 4.65 -14.46
N CYS A 90 -16.50 3.89 -13.62
CA CYS A 90 -16.99 3.47 -12.31
C CYS A 90 -16.72 4.56 -11.26
N PRO A 91 -17.75 5.21 -10.68
CA PRO A 91 -17.57 6.24 -9.67
C PRO A 91 -17.23 5.68 -8.28
N ASP A 92 -17.48 4.38 -8.06
CA ASP A 92 -17.30 3.72 -6.76
C ASP A 92 -15.83 3.33 -6.49
N PHE A 93 -14.96 3.44 -7.51
CA PHE A 93 -13.53 3.20 -7.40
C PHE A 93 -12.73 4.45 -7.77
N ASP A 94 -11.69 4.72 -7.00
CA ASP A 94 -10.62 5.58 -7.47
C ASP A 94 -9.73 4.80 -8.45
N HIS A 95 -9.19 5.50 -9.45
CA HIS A 95 -8.36 4.91 -10.52
C HIS A 95 -6.97 5.56 -10.56
N PRO A 96 -6.20 5.52 -9.46
CA PRO A 96 -4.93 6.23 -9.35
C PRO A 96 -3.89 5.73 -10.37
N ASN A 97 -3.96 4.46 -10.75
CA ASN A 97 -3.08 3.87 -11.77
C ASN A 97 -3.39 4.41 -13.18
N LEU A 98 -4.67 4.57 -13.53
CA LEU A 98 -5.06 5.17 -14.82
C LEU A 98 -4.64 6.64 -14.88
N ALA A 99 -4.83 7.37 -13.78
CA ALA A 99 -4.37 8.75 -13.67
C ALA A 99 -2.83 8.86 -13.79
N ALA A 100 -2.09 7.94 -13.15
CA ALA A 100 -0.63 7.88 -13.25
C ALA A 100 -0.16 7.63 -14.69
N LEU A 101 -0.72 6.64 -15.39
CA LEU A 101 -0.37 6.35 -16.78
C LEU A 101 -0.62 7.56 -17.70
N ARG A 102 -1.78 8.22 -17.56
CA ARG A 102 -2.07 9.45 -18.32
C ARG A 102 -1.09 10.56 -18.01
N ARG A 103 -0.73 10.75 -16.75
CA ARG A 103 0.26 11.76 -16.34
C ARG A 103 1.63 11.50 -16.97
N VAL A 104 2.10 10.25 -16.97
CA VAL A 104 3.35 9.87 -17.64
C VAL A 104 3.28 10.19 -19.12
N ARG A 105 2.15 9.89 -19.76
CA ARG A 105 1.96 10.18 -21.18
C ARG A 105 1.95 11.68 -21.50
N GLU A 106 1.30 12.49 -20.67
CA GLU A 106 1.14 13.93 -20.87
C GLU A 106 2.40 14.74 -20.53
N HIS A 107 3.17 14.31 -19.53
CA HIS A 107 4.30 15.07 -18.98
C HIS A 107 5.66 14.40 -19.21
N GLY A 108 5.72 13.35 -20.03
CA GLY A 108 6.97 12.67 -20.38
C GLY A 108 7.83 13.51 -21.34
N SER A 109 9.13 13.53 -21.11
CA SER A 109 10.09 13.94 -22.13
C SER A 109 10.33 12.79 -23.12
N PRO A 110 10.59 13.06 -24.41
CA PRO A 110 10.99 12.02 -25.37
C PRO A 110 12.28 11.25 -24.98
N SER A 111 13.06 11.80 -24.05
CA SER A 111 14.26 11.17 -23.50
C SER A 111 14.00 10.28 -22.29
N ASP A 112 12.81 10.37 -21.68
CA ASP A 112 12.49 9.61 -20.48
C ASP A 112 12.30 8.14 -20.84
N LEU A 113 12.90 7.27 -20.03
CA LEU A 113 12.65 5.84 -20.07
C LEU A 113 11.53 5.51 -19.08
N ILE A 114 10.61 4.65 -19.49
CA ILE A 114 9.53 4.17 -18.63
C ILE A 114 9.77 2.70 -18.36
N GLY A 115 9.74 2.33 -17.09
CA GLY A 115 9.86 0.96 -16.63
C GLY A 115 8.54 0.49 -16.00
N VAL A 116 8.11 -0.72 -16.35
CA VAL A 116 7.06 -1.44 -15.61
C VAL A 116 7.70 -2.61 -14.89
N VAL A 117 7.41 -2.75 -13.60
CA VAL A 117 8.01 -3.78 -12.74
C VAL A 117 6.92 -4.60 -12.07
N PHE A 118 7.15 -5.91 -12.01
CA PHE A 118 6.40 -6.86 -11.22
C PHE A 118 7.34 -7.50 -10.20
N VAL A 119 6.87 -7.69 -8.96
CA VAL A 119 7.62 -8.28 -7.85
C VAL A 119 6.72 -9.32 -7.18
N ASP A 120 7.12 -10.59 -7.25
CA ASP A 120 6.40 -11.68 -6.60
C ASP A 120 6.80 -11.85 -5.13
N ASP A 121 8.08 -11.61 -4.85
CA ASP A 121 8.66 -11.73 -3.51
C ASP A 121 9.41 -10.44 -3.18
N LEU A 122 9.02 -9.79 -2.07
CA LEU A 122 9.63 -8.54 -1.60
C LEU A 122 11.00 -8.77 -0.95
N ASP A 123 11.34 -10.02 -0.61
CA ASP A 123 12.65 -10.41 -0.07
C ASP A 123 13.65 -10.81 -1.17
N VAL A 124 13.25 -10.74 -2.43
CA VAL A 124 14.15 -11.03 -3.56
C VAL A 124 15.32 -10.06 -3.59
N VAL A 125 16.51 -10.56 -3.90
CA VAL A 125 17.66 -9.71 -4.24
C VAL A 125 17.35 -9.01 -5.58
N PRO A 126 17.25 -7.67 -5.63
CA PRO A 126 16.85 -6.98 -6.85
C PRO A 126 17.87 -7.22 -7.98
N ALA A 127 17.38 -7.72 -9.11
CA ALA A 127 18.21 -7.98 -10.29
C ALA A 127 18.65 -6.68 -11.00
N ASP A 128 17.87 -5.61 -10.83
CA ASP A 128 18.14 -4.28 -11.38
C ASP A 128 17.62 -3.17 -10.45
N ASP A 129 17.90 -1.93 -10.86
CA ASP A 129 17.55 -0.75 -10.08
C ASP A 129 16.04 -0.44 -10.11
N TYR A 130 15.32 -0.79 -11.19
CA TYR A 130 13.87 -0.62 -11.24
C TYR A 130 13.16 -1.50 -10.21
N ILE A 131 13.59 -2.75 -10.06
CA ILE A 131 13.09 -3.66 -9.01
C ILE A 131 13.41 -3.10 -7.63
N ARG A 132 14.64 -2.62 -7.41
CA ARG A 132 15.05 -2.03 -6.12
C ARG A 132 14.19 -0.83 -5.75
N HIS A 133 13.98 0.08 -6.69
CA HIS A 133 13.15 1.28 -6.49
C HIS A 133 11.68 0.92 -6.28
N THR A 134 11.17 -0.12 -6.94
CA THR A 134 9.80 -0.62 -6.73
C THR A 134 9.60 -1.17 -5.32
N ILE A 135 10.49 -2.06 -4.86
CA ILE A 135 10.43 -2.62 -3.51
C ILE A 135 10.59 -1.51 -2.46
N GLY A 136 11.57 -0.61 -2.65
CA GLY A 136 11.79 0.52 -1.75
C GLY A 136 10.57 1.43 -1.62
N ALA A 137 9.88 1.71 -2.74
CA ALA A 137 8.66 2.50 -2.75
C ALA A 137 7.45 1.76 -2.13
N ALA A 138 7.33 0.44 -2.36
CA ALA A 138 6.27 -0.38 -1.76
C ALA A 138 6.38 -0.43 -0.23
N LEU A 139 7.61 -0.48 0.28
CA LEU A 139 7.93 -0.57 1.71
C LEU A 139 8.20 0.79 2.36
N ASP A 140 7.93 1.87 1.65
CA ASP A 140 8.36 3.22 2.00
C ASP A 140 7.82 3.67 3.38
N GLY A 141 8.73 4.05 4.28
CA GLY A 141 8.43 4.58 5.61
C GLY A 141 8.23 3.54 6.70
N ARG A 142 8.36 2.25 6.38
CA ARG A 142 8.34 1.18 7.38
C ARG A 142 9.63 1.21 8.19
N CYS A 143 9.49 0.93 9.48
CA CYS A 143 10.63 0.74 10.39
C CYS A 143 10.83 -0.76 10.61
N GLU A 144 11.42 -1.44 9.64
CA GLU A 144 11.77 -2.86 9.74
C GLU A 144 13.07 -3.04 10.54
N ASN A 145 13.02 -3.94 11.51
CA ASN A 145 14.08 -4.18 12.48
C ASN A 145 14.89 -5.44 12.09
N PRO A 146 16.19 -5.54 12.48
CA PRO A 146 17.03 -6.71 12.19
C PRO A 146 16.54 -8.03 12.79
N ASP A 147 15.65 -7.98 13.78
CA ASP A 147 15.05 -9.16 14.43
C ASP A 147 13.83 -9.72 13.68
N GLY A 148 13.51 -9.18 12.50
CA GLY A 148 12.38 -9.62 11.69
C GLY A 148 11.03 -9.01 12.11
N THR A 149 11.04 -7.97 12.93
CA THR A 149 9.82 -7.22 13.30
C THR A 149 9.72 -5.86 12.62
N THR A 150 8.50 -5.34 12.47
CA THR A 150 8.23 -3.96 12.04
C THR A 150 7.71 -3.16 13.22
N THR A 151 8.34 -2.01 13.48
CA THR A 151 7.89 -1.06 14.50
C THR A 151 6.71 -0.26 13.99
N LEU A 152 5.65 -0.20 14.80
CA LEU A 152 4.45 0.58 14.56
C LEU A 152 4.13 1.45 15.77
N TRP A 153 3.42 2.55 15.53
CA TRP A 153 2.89 3.40 16.58
C TRP A 153 1.37 3.49 16.47
N ARG A 154 0.72 3.68 17.61
CA ARG A 154 -0.69 4.03 17.62
C ARG A 154 -0.97 5.08 18.69
N PRO A 155 -1.50 6.25 18.31
CA PRO A 155 -2.06 7.17 19.27
C PRO A 155 -3.42 6.66 19.76
N THR A 156 -3.67 6.79 21.06
CA THR A 156 -4.89 6.28 21.71
C THR A 156 -5.38 7.25 22.78
N GLY A 157 -6.70 7.23 23.00
CA GLY A 157 -7.32 7.84 24.17
C GLY A 157 -7.29 6.92 25.41
N PRO A 158 -7.74 7.41 26.57
CA PRO A 158 -7.69 6.67 27.84
C PRO A 158 -8.55 5.39 27.83
N GLN A 159 -9.69 5.40 27.14
CA GLN A 159 -10.61 4.25 27.12
C GLN A 159 -10.04 3.06 26.32
N GLU A 160 -9.52 3.30 25.11
CA GLU A 160 -8.87 2.27 24.31
C GLU A 160 -7.58 1.77 25.00
N LEU A 161 -6.81 2.65 25.64
CA LEU A 161 -5.62 2.25 26.41
C LEU A 161 -5.95 1.32 27.58
N ALA A 162 -7.04 1.58 28.31
CA ALA A 162 -7.47 0.71 29.41
C ALA A 162 -7.85 -0.70 28.92
N LEU A 163 -8.39 -0.84 27.71
CA LEU A 163 -8.69 -2.15 27.11
C LEU A 163 -7.40 -2.88 26.68
N VAL A 164 -6.40 -2.16 26.20
CA VAL A 164 -5.06 -2.72 25.94
C VAL A 164 -4.40 -3.20 27.23
N GLU A 165 -4.52 -2.45 28.33
CA GLU A 165 -4.03 -2.88 29.63
C GLU A 165 -4.74 -4.15 30.13
N GLN A 166 -6.06 -4.23 29.96
CA GLN A 166 -6.85 -5.42 30.31
C GLN A 166 -6.48 -6.66 29.47
N SER A 167 -6.00 -6.48 28.24
CA SER A 167 -5.48 -7.57 27.41
C SER A 167 -4.08 -8.03 27.82
N GLY A 168 -3.49 -7.43 28.87
CA GLY A 168 -2.11 -7.68 29.28
C GLY A 168 -1.10 -7.07 28.33
N TRP A 169 -1.45 -5.98 27.65
CA TRP A 169 -0.62 -5.27 26.68
C TRP A 169 -0.28 -6.08 25.42
N ARG A 170 -1.14 -7.02 25.03
CA ARG A 170 -0.86 -7.95 23.92
C ARG A 170 -1.85 -7.86 22.76
N ALA A 171 -2.93 -7.12 22.91
CA ALA A 171 -3.94 -7.01 21.87
C ALA A 171 -4.62 -5.65 21.88
N TRP A 172 -4.92 -5.16 20.67
CA TRP A 172 -5.84 -4.06 20.44
C TRP A 172 -7.29 -4.55 20.55
N PRO A 173 -8.20 -3.76 21.15
CA PRO A 173 -9.60 -4.16 21.28
C PRO A 173 -10.30 -4.19 19.91
N PRO A 174 -11.34 -5.02 19.73
CA PRO A 174 -12.17 -5.01 18.53
C PRO A 174 -12.67 -3.61 18.19
N ARG A 175 -12.75 -3.27 16.90
CA ARG A 175 -13.32 -2.00 16.44
C ARG A 175 -14.83 -1.99 16.66
N LEU A 176 -15.37 -0.77 16.81
CA LEU A 176 -16.82 -0.58 16.83
C LEU A 176 -17.40 -0.85 15.44
N ALA A 177 -18.69 -1.19 15.36
CA ALA A 177 -19.34 -1.56 14.11
C ALA A 177 -19.30 -0.45 13.02
N ASP A 178 -19.18 0.80 13.44
CA ASP A 178 -19.05 1.98 12.59
C ASP A 178 -17.59 2.32 12.22
N GLN A 179 -16.62 1.55 12.72
CA GLN A 179 -15.19 1.75 12.50
C GLN A 179 -14.63 0.61 11.63
N PRO A 180 -14.68 0.74 10.29
CA PRO A 180 -14.34 -0.36 9.38
C PRO A 180 -12.85 -0.71 9.37
N ILE A 181 -12.00 0.18 9.89
CA ILE A 181 -10.54 0.02 9.85
C ILE A 181 -9.91 0.27 11.23
N PHE A 182 -8.88 -0.51 11.52
CA PHE A 182 -7.83 -0.25 12.50
C PHE A 182 -6.60 0.27 11.76
N TYR A 183 -5.99 1.34 12.28
CA TYR A 183 -4.87 2.00 11.60
C TYR A 183 -3.74 2.36 12.58
N PRO A 184 -2.64 1.60 12.58
CA PRO A 184 -1.39 2.05 13.18
C PRO A 184 -0.63 2.92 12.18
N VAL A 185 0.18 3.84 12.72
CA VAL A 185 1.00 4.76 11.94
C VAL A 185 2.45 4.28 11.87
N LEU A 186 3.15 4.65 10.81
CA LEU A 186 4.54 4.27 10.55
C LEU A 186 5.56 5.27 11.12
N ASN A 187 5.11 6.30 11.83
CA ASN A 187 5.96 7.38 12.32
C ASN A 187 5.55 7.87 13.72
N GLU A 188 6.51 7.89 14.65
CA GLU A 188 6.25 8.34 16.03
C GLU A 188 5.83 9.81 16.12
N ASN A 189 6.48 10.71 15.37
CA ASN A 189 6.13 12.14 15.40
C ASN A 189 4.71 12.38 14.90
N TYR A 190 4.25 11.58 13.94
CA TYR A 190 2.87 11.62 13.49
C TYR A 190 1.91 11.15 14.60
N ALA A 191 2.22 10.05 15.29
CA ALA A 191 1.43 9.58 16.43
C ALA A 191 1.38 10.64 17.55
N VAL A 192 2.51 11.29 17.87
CA VAL A 192 2.58 12.37 18.86
C VAL A 192 1.66 13.52 18.49
N ARG A 193 1.63 13.92 17.21
CA ARG A 193 0.75 14.99 16.74
C ARG A 193 -0.72 14.62 16.91
N ILE A 194 -1.12 13.43 16.46
CA ILE A 194 -2.50 12.93 16.66
C ILE A 194 -2.89 12.96 18.15
N ALA A 195 -2.02 12.43 19.02
CA ALA A 195 -2.29 12.35 20.44
C ALA A 195 -2.49 13.73 21.08
N ARG A 196 -1.66 14.72 20.71
CA ARG A 196 -1.72 16.09 21.24
C ARG A 196 -2.86 16.91 20.66
N GLU A 197 -3.05 16.87 19.35
CA GLU A 197 -3.95 17.78 18.63
C GLU A 197 -5.38 17.24 18.53
N TRP A 198 -5.57 15.91 18.65
CA TRP A 198 -6.88 15.28 18.52
C TRP A 198 -7.31 14.54 19.78
N ASN A 199 -6.49 13.65 20.36
CA ASN A 199 -6.92 12.87 21.53
C ASN A 199 -7.06 13.71 22.81
N VAL A 200 -6.11 14.61 23.11
CA VAL A 200 -6.19 15.49 24.29
C VAL A 200 -7.47 16.36 24.24
N PRO A 201 -7.78 17.10 23.16
CA PRO A 201 -9.03 17.87 23.10
C PRO A 201 -10.30 17.01 23.20
N ALA A 202 -10.28 15.79 22.64
CA ALA A 202 -11.46 14.93 22.61
C ALA A 202 -11.72 14.17 23.92
N SER A 203 -10.69 13.88 24.71
CA SER A 203 -10.79 12.95 25.85
C SER A 203 -10.07 13.43 27.12
N GLY A 204 -9.49 14.63 27.11
CA GLY A 204 -8.72 15.21 28.22
C GLY A 204 -7.33 14.58 28.44
N SER A 205 -6.98 13.55 27.67
CA SER A 205 -5.65 12.94 27.66
C SER A 205 -5.42 12.20 26.35
N GLY A 206 -4.15 12.10 25.95
CA GLY A 206 -3.72 11.39 24.76
C GLY A 206 -2.44 10.62 25.03
N PHE A 207 -2.30 9.46 24.41
CA PHE A 207 -1.16 8.57 24.60
C PHE A 207 -0.60 8.17 23.25
N VAL A 208 0.72 7.96 23.19
CA VAL A 208 1.34 7.27 22.06
C VAL A 208 1.80 5.92 22.55
N THR A 209 1.43 4.89 21.80
CA THR A 209 1.93 3.55 21.99
C THR A 209 2.90 3.17 20.88
N LYS A 210 3.85 2.31 21.20
CA LYS A 210 4.77 1.64 20.28
C LYS A 210 4.59 0.15 20.44
N PHE A 211 4.61 -0.58 19.34
CA PHE A 211 4.56 -2.04 19.36
C PHE A 211 5.22 -2.61 18.10
N HIS A 212 5.44 -3.92 18.12
CA HIS A 212 6.10 -4.65 17.06
C HIS A 212 5.16 -5.71 16.51
N ILE A 213 5.17 -5.90 15.19
CA ILE A 213 4.56 -7.05 14.52
C ILE A 213 5.61 -7.77 13.67
N ASP A 214 5.41 -9.02 13.28
CA ASP A 214 6.33 -9.66 12.34
C ASP A 214 6.32 -8.95 10.98
N THR A 215 7.52 -8.76 10.41
CA THR A 215 7.70 -8.06 9.15
C THR A 215 7.00 -8.75 7.96
N PRO A 216 7.03 -10.09 7.81
CA PRO A 216 6.33 -10.76 6.73
C PRO A 216 4.84 -10.40 6.70
N TYR A 217 4.16 -10.43 7.85
CA TYR A 217 2.77 -10.00 7.96
C TYR A 217 2.59 -8.51 7.67
N ALA A 218 3.46 -7.65 8.24
CA ALA A 218 3.40 -6.21 8.01
C ALA A 218 3.43 -5.86 6.51
N ARG A 219 4.26 -6.56 5.73
CA ARG A 219 4.42 -6.36 4.28
C ARG A 219 3.21 -6.83 3.46
N THR A 220 2.26 -7.55 4.04
CA THR A 220 0.96 -7.85 3.39
C THR A 220 0.01 -6.65 3.37
N LEU A 221 0.21 -5.68 4.27
CA LEU A 221 -0.66 -4.52 4.44
C LEU A 221 -0.12 -3.35 3.62
N PRO A 222 -0.88 -2.77 2.67
CA PRO A 222 -0.40 -1.64 1.88
C PRO A 222 -0.14 -0.39 2.74
N THR A 223 0.89 0.39 2.40
CA THR A 223 1.14 1.69 3.04
C THR A 223 0.18 2.74 2.49
N GLN A 224 -0.63 3.34 3.36
CA GLN A 224 -1.58 4.40 3.01
C GLN A 224 -1.03 5.78 3.39
N ARG A 225 -1.44 6.83 2.66
CA ARG A 225 -1.08 8.23 2.92
C ARG A 225 -2.31 9.01 3.38
N ALA A 226 -2.32 9.52 4.62
CA ALA A 226 -3.48 10.13 5.25
C ALA A 226 -3.67 11.64 4.94
N GLY A 227 -2.74 12.28 4.23
CA GLY A 227 -2.90 13.65 3.71
C GLY A 227 -1.61 14.47 3.62
N GLY A 228 -0.75 14.40 4.64
CA GLY A 228 0.49 15.18 4.74
C GLY A 228 1.77 14.45 4.33
N ASN A 229 2.86 15.21 4.15
CA ASN A 229 4.21 14.64 3.97
C ASN A 229 4.59 13.84 5.23
N ASN A 230 4.88 12.55 5.07
CA ASN A 230 5.17 11.56 6.13
C ASN A 230 3.99 11.10 7.01
N GLU A 231 2.74 11.40 6.65
CA GLU A 231 1.56 10.82 7.30
C GLU A 231 1.25 9.45 6.69
N ARG A 232 1.93 8.42 7.18
CA ARG A 232 1.80 7.05 6.65
C ARG A 232 1.23 6.11 7.68
N GLU A 233 0.34 5.25 7.20
CA GLU A 233 -0.44 4.33 8.02
C GLU A 233 -0.56 2.98 7.33
N LEU A 234 -0.88 1.96 8.12
CA LEU A 234 -1.40 0.70 7.59
C LEU A 234 -2.90 0.68 7.84
N TRP A 235 -3.69 0.24 6.87
CA TRP A 235 -5.13 0.04 7.08
C TRP A 235 -5.40 -1.45 7.22
N VAL A 236 -5.85 -1.84 8.40
CA VAL A 236 -6.22 -3.21 8.75
C VAL A 236 -7.75 -3.25 8.83
N PRO A 237 -8.44 -4.04 7.98
CA PRO A 237 -9.87 -4.23 8.09
C PRO A 237 -10.26 -4.70 9.50
N ALA A 238 -11.36 -4.20 10.05
CA ALA A 238 -11.80 -4.51 11.42
C ALA A 238 -11.93 -6.03 11.66
N GLU A 239 -12.39 -6.76 10.66
CA GLU A 239 -12.53 -8.21 10.65
C GLU A 239 -11.19 -8.97 10.72
N ARG A 240 -10.09 -8.33 10.32
CA ARG A 240 -8.73 -8.88 10.39
C ARG A 240 -7.99 -8.46 11.66
N LEU A 241 -8.59 -7.68 12.55
CA LEU A 241 -7.89 -7.21 13.75
C LEU A 241 -7.54 -8.36 14.73
N THR A 242 -8.34 -9.42 14.76
CA THR A 242 -8.00 -10.61 15.54
C THR A 242 -6.73 -11.29 15.02
N GLU A 243 -6.66 -11.53 13.71
CA GLU A 243 -5.46 -12.02 13.01
C GLU A 243 -4.26 -11.08 13.27
N PHE A 244 -4.44 -9.77 13.10
CA PHE A 244 -3.40 -8.77 13.35
C PHE A 244 -2.81 -8.86 14.77
N ASN A 245 -3.65 -9.08 15.78
CA ASN A 245 -3.20 -9.21 17.17
C ASN A 245 -2.34 -10.46 17.40
N GLU A 246 -2.55 -11.54 16.64
CA GLU A 246 -1.71 -12.75 16.71
C GLU A 246 -0.28 -12.50 16.21
N HIS A 247 -0.12 -11.49 15.37
CA HIS A 247 1.16 -11.05 14.80
C HIS A 247 1.92 -10.05 15.70
N ILE A 248 1.34 -9.59 16.82
CA ILE A 248 2.04 -8.72 17.77
C ILE A 248 3.16 -9.49 18.47
N VAL A 249 4.39 -8.96 18.35
CA VAL A 249 5.58 -9.49 19.00
C VAL A 249 5.88 -8.70 20.26
N GLY A 250 5.87 -9.39 21.41
CA GLY A 250 6.15 -8.77 22.70
C GLY A 250 4.92 -8.08 23.32
N THR A 251 5.06 -6.82 23.71
CA THR A 251 4.01 -6.03 24.35
C THR A 251 3.86 -4.66 23.71
N ILE A 252 2.66 -4.09 23.79
CA ILE A 252 2.38 -2.70 23.46
C ILE A 252 2.91 -1.82 24.60
N GLU A 253 3.69 -0.80 24.27
CA GLU A 253 4.34 0.07 25.24
C GLU A 253 3.86 1.51 25.09
N VAL A 254 3.58 2.20 26.19
CA VAL A 254 3.30 3.65 26.15
C VAL A 254 4.61 4.42 26.11
N THR A 255 4.89 5.15 25.02
CA THR A 255 6.11 5.96 24.87
C THR A 255 5.89 7.43 25.20
N HIS A 256 4.66 7.95 25.02
CA HIS A 256 4.32 9.34 25.37
C HIS A 256 2.96 9.44 26.06
N ARG A 257 2.83 10.45 26.94
CA ARG A 257 1.59 10.81 27.64
C ARG A 257 1.37 12.32 27.53
N PHE A 258 0.14 12.73 27.24
CA PHE A 258 -0.27 14.13 27.12
C PHE A 258 -1.58 14.36 27.89
N SER A 259 -1.73 15.58 28.41
CA SER A 259 -2.87 16.06 29.20
C SER A 259 -3.13 17.53 28.90
#